data_AF-A0A263DAD4-F1
#
_entry.id   AF-A0A263DAD4-F1
#
_cell.length_a   1.000
_cell.length_b   1.000
_cell.length_c   1.000
_cell.angle_alpha   90.00
_cell.angle_beta   90.00
_cell.angle_gamma   90.00
#
_symmetry.space_group_name_H-M   'P 1'
#
loop_
_entity.id
_entity.type
_entity.pdbx_description
1 polymer ?
#
loop_
_entity_poly.entity_id
_entity_poly.type
_entity_poly.pdbx_seq_one_letter_code
_entity_poly.pdbx_strand_id
1 'polypeptide(L)'
;MTTMRTGSRWRFPDQGFGPAHLAEVRRFLAERTEPDKIGAAVLSGSRGAGLGHATSDLDLYLLFHDQRDADAFAGGSRPWGKFKIDATPLTTFGVEAVAAEVADLDTSPIDRQRFGIDELNRWALPVRLVIGSVLHSDERGARALASLDRNALRRVLMVVWAARLQSYLDDVSGTLDSGDLATALGASGDAMRCAGEIALCGVDDLYVSTKFLFRRLARHDCFAELLDEHGSQLFGLASAELNEDEVRRLVELRLRAATHISMHAVLRGWYQAVDTLPVLPAPDNRGPARRPEAMLGRWHDTIALSGTTRGKVISESEAELWALLDGRPFSELVRSLERDRGLTHDEADTFARTRIAGWRADELVRPAGSGNRAGKEVGGPAD
;
A
#
# COMPACT_ATOMS: atom_id res chain seq x y z
N MET A 1 -25.65 0.96 -24.34
CA MET A 1 -25.58 -0.38 -23.70
C MET A 1 -24.13 -0.64 -23.36
N THR A 2 -23.73 -0.29 -22.15
CA THR A 2 -22.37 -0.53 -21.65
C THR A 2 -22.35 -1.94 -21.08
N THR A 3 -21.76 -2.88 -21.81
CA THR A 3 -21.42 -4.19 -21.25
C THR A 3 -20.47 -3.97 -20.09
N MET A 4 -20.95 -4.11 -18.85
CA MET A 4 -20.08 -4.25 -17.68
C MET A 4 -19.22 -5.48 -17.94
N ARG A 5 -17.94 -5.30 -18.26
CA ARG A 5 -16.96 -6.39 -18.18
C ARG A 5 -16.78 -6.68 -16.70
N THR A 6 -17.41 -7.77 -16.29
CA THR A 6 -17.43 -8.34 -14.95
C THR A 6 -16.13 -9.08 -14.66
N GLY A 7 -15.42 -8.69 -13.60
CA GLY A 7 -14.38 -9.46 -12.90
C GLY A 7 -13.08 -9.70 -13.68
N SER A 8 -11.94 -9.63 -13.01
CA SER A 8 -10.66 -10.03 -13.61
C SER A 8 -10.71 -11.50 -14.07
N ARG A 9 -9.88 -11.87 -15.06
CA ARG A 9 -9.79 -13.28 -15.52
C ARG A 9 -9.27 -14.24 -14.44
N TRP A 10 -8.73 -13.71 -13.35
CA TRP A 10 -8.10 -14.45 -12.27
C TRP A 10 -9.14 -14.84 -11.23
N ARG A 11 -9.39 -16.15 -11.08
CA ARG A 11 -10.30 -16.70 -10.06
C ARG A 11 -9.53 -17.58 -9.08
N PHE A 12 -9.77 -17.39 -7.80
CA PHE A 12 -9.15 -18.14 -6.72
C PHE A 12 -10.20 -18.84 -5.86
N PRO A 13 -9.93 -20.05 -5.34
CA PRO A 13 -10.86 -20.80 -4.49
C PRO A 13 -10.83 -20.26 -3.05
N ASP A 14 -11.38 -19.06 -2.85
CA ASP A 14 -11.47 -18.33 -1.57
C ASP A 14 -12.38 -19.05 -0.58
N GLN A 15 -11.91 -19.19 0.66
CA GLN A 15 -12.64 -19.88 1.72
C GLN A 15 -12.65 -19.04 2.99
N GLY A 16 -13.86 -18.64 3.39
CA GLY A 16 -14.13 -18.05 4.70
C GLY A 16 -14.41 -19.09 5.78
N PHE A 17 -14.95 -18.61 6.91
CA PHE A 17 -15.44 -19.49 7.97
C PHE A 17 -16.79 -20.12 7.60
N GLY A 18 -16.78 -21.43 7.34
CA GLY A 18 -18.01 -22.24 7.34
C GLY A 18 -18.57 -22.55 8.75
N PRO A 19 -19.82 -23.04 8.84
CA PRO A 19 -20.49 -23.36 10.12
C PRO A 19 -19.73 -24.33 11.02
N ALA A 20 -19.04 -25.31 10.43
CA ALA A 20 -18.24 -26.26 11.19
C ALA A 20 -17.07 -25.60 11.94
N HIS A 21 -16.44 -24.57 11.37
CA HIS A 21 -15.38 -23.84 12.06
C HIS A 21 -15.93 -23.11 13.28
N LEU A 22 -17.06 -22.41 13.12
CA LEU A 22 -17.68 -21.64 14.19
C LEU A 22 -18.15 -22.53 15.34
N ALA A 23 -18.72 -23.71 15.03
CA ALA A 23 -19.12 -24.68 16.05
C ALA A 23 -17.91 -25.18 16.87
N GLU A 24 -16.80 -25.48 16.20
CA GLU A 24 -15.58 -25.96 16.87
C GLU A 24 -14.92 -24.88 17.73
N VAL A 25 -14.88 -23.63 17.27
CA VAL A 25 -14.36 -22.51 18.06
C VAL A 25 -15.25 -22.21 19.26
N ARG A 26 -16.58 -22.28 19.12
CA ARG A 26 -17.50 -22.10 20.26
C ARG A 26 -17.32 -23.21 21.29
N ARG A 27 -17.15 -24.46 20.84
CA ARG A 27 -16.81 -25.59 21.74
C ARG A 27 -15.49 -25.34 22.46
N PHE A 28 -14.47 -24.90 21.73
CA PHE A 28 -13.19 -24.53 22.33
C PHE A 28 -13.34 -23.46 23.42
N LEU A 29 -14.08 -22.39 23.14
CA LEU A 29 -14.33 -21.31 24.11
C LEU A 29 -15.03 -21.86 25.37
N ALA A 30 -16.10 -22.65 25.20
CA ALA A 30 -16.84 -23.22 26.32
C ALA A 30 -15.99 -24.16 27.21
N GLU A 31 -15.04 -24.90 26.63
CA GLU A 31 -14.21 -25.86 27.36
C GLU A 31 -12.91 -25.27 27.94
N ARG A 32 -12.43 -24.15 27.40
CA ARG A 32 -11.09 -23.60 27.70
C ARG A 32 -11.11 -22.22 28.33
N THR A 33 -12.25 -21.55 28.39
CA THR A 33 -12.37 -20.21 28.94
C THR A 33 -13.54 -20.12 29.91
N GLU A 34 -13.42 -19.23 30.89
CA GLU A 34 -14.52 -18.83 31.76
C GLU A 34 -15.10 -17.52 31.19
N PRO A 35 -16.40 -17.47 30.84
CA PRO A 35 -16.98 -16.31 30.13
C PRO A 35 -16.81 -14.97 30.84
N ASP A 36 -16.71 -14.95 32.16
CA ASP A 36 -16.51 -13.77 33.01
C ASP A 36 -15.05 -13.26 33.03
N LYS A 37 -14.10 -14.02 32.47
CA LYS A 37 -12.69 -13.62 32.35
C LYS A 37 -12.35 -13.00 31.01
N ILE A 38 -13.15 -13.28 29.98
CA ILE A 38 -12.91 -12.82 28.61
C ILE A 38 -13.82 -11.63 28.28
N GLY A 39 -13.21 -10.52 27.89
CA GLY A 39 -13.95 -9.38 27.34
C GLY A 39 -14.35 -9.61 25.89
N ALA A 40 -13.55 -10.29 25.08
CA ALA A 40 -13.92 -10.64 23.71
C ALA A 40 -13.18 -11.87 23.17
N ALA A 41 -13.78 -12.52 22.18
CA ALA A 41 -13.16 -13.56 21.35
C ALA A 41 -13.30 -13.20 19.87
N VAL A 42 -12.18 -13.04 19.18
CA VAL A 42 -12.13 -12.61 17.77
C VAL A 42 -11.49 -13.71 16.93
N LEU A 43 -12.22 -14.20 15.93
CA LEU A 43 -11.73 -15.20 14.99
C LEU A 43 -11.26 -14.50 13.71
N SER A 44 -10.00 -14.66 13.33
CA SER A 44 -9.36 -13.87 12.28
C SER A 44 -8.42 -14.70 11.39
N GLY A 45 -7.41 -14.08 10.80
CA GLY A 45 -6.43 -14.71 9.94
C GLY A 45 -6.86 -14.84 8.49
N SER A 46 -6.22 -15.76 7.77
CA SER A 46 -6.45 -15.92 6.33
C SER A 46 -7.91 -16.24 6.02
N ARG A 47 -8.58 -17.09 6.81
CA ARG A 47 -10.01 -17.38 6.66
C ARG A 47 -10.92 -16.21 7.02
N GLY A 48 -10.56 -15.42 8.03
CA GLY A 48 -11.29 -14.19 8.37
C GLY A 48 -11.26 -13.17 7.24
N ALA A 49 -10.14 -13.10 6.52
CA ALA A 49 -9.99 -12.27 5.34
C ALA A 49 -10.57 -12.87 4.04
N GLY A 50 -11.18 -14.06 4.10
CA GLY A 50 -11.67 -14.80 2.92
C GLY A 50 -10.58 -15.52 2.10
N LEU A 51 -9.31 -15.42 2.50
CA LEU A 51 -8.14 -15.93 1.80
C LEU A 51 -7.76 -17.36 2.24
N GLY A 52 -8.64 -18.06 2.95
CA GLY A 52 -8.37 -19.39 3.48
C GLY A 52 -8.15 -20.44 2.39
N HIS A 53 -7.49 -21.53 2.80
CA HIS A 53 -7.33 -22.76 2.01
C HIS A 53 -7.43 -24.00 2.90
N ALA A 54 -7.34 -25.21 2.32
CA ALA A 54 -7.57 -26.47 3.04
C ALA A 54 -6.72 -26.63 4.32
N THR A 55 -5.48 -26.14 4.32
CA THR A 55 -4.55 -26.23 5.46
C THR A 55 -4.54 -24.99 6.37
N SER A 56 -5.43 -24.01 6.15
CA SER A 56 -5.51 -22.84 7.02
C SER A 56 -6.05 -23.24 8.39
N ASP A 57 -5.32 -22.85 9.43
CA ASP A 57 -5.73 -22.87 10.82
C ASP A 57 -6.80 -21.82 11.13
N LEU A 58 -7.26 -21.85 12.38
CA LEU A 58 -8.22 -20.93 12.97
C LEU A 58 -7.48 -20.02 13.96
N ASP A 59 -7.13 -18.82 13.53
CA ASP A 59 -6.51 -17.80 14.38
C ASP A 59 -7.56 -17.20 15.33
N LEU A 60 -7.45 -17.48 16.63
CA LEU A 60 -8.38 -17.02 17.66
C LEU A 60 -7.67 -16.07 18.63
N TYR A 61 -8.18 -14.86 18.76
CA TYR A 61 -7.70 -13.87 19.72
C TYR A 61 -8.65 -13.80 20.91
N LEU A 62 -8.11 -13.96 22.12
CA LEU A 62 -8.88 -13.92 23.36
C LEU A 62 -8.46 -12.69 24.16
N LEU A 63 -9.36 -11.73 24.32
CA LEU A 63 -9.10 -10.50 25.07
C LEU A 63 -9.54 -10.71 26.51
N PHE A 64 -8.61 -10.93 27.42
CA PHE A 64 -8.86 -11.06 28.86
C PHE A 64 -8.99 -9.69 29.53
N HIS A 65 -9.68 -9.66 30.68
CA HIS A 65 -9.80 -8.46 31.51
C HIS A 65 -8.54 -8.12 32.31
N ASP A 66 -7.80 -9.15 32.75
CA ASP A 66 -6.61 -9.06 33.60
C ASP A 66 -5.42 -9.76 32.93
N GLN A 67 -4.22 -9.23 33.14
CA GLN A 67 -2.99 -9.79 32.59
C GLN A 67 -2.71 -11.20 33.13
N ARG A 68 -3.04 -11.47 34.40
CA ARG A 68 -2.80 -12.78 35.03
C ARG A 68 -3.60 -13.89 34.35
N ASP A 69 -4.84 -13.61 33.94
CA ASP A 69 -5.66 -14.59 33.23
C ASP A 69 -5.12 -14.84 31.81
N ALA A 70 -4.66 -13.78 31.13
CA ALA A 70 -4.01 -13.91 29.82
C ALA A 70 -2.73 -14.75 29.91
N ASP A 71 -1.88 -14.50 30.92
CA ASP A 71 -0.62 -15.23 31.14
C ASP A 71 -0.86 -16.68 31.57
N ALA A 72 -1.91 -16.94 32.36
CA ALA A 72 -2.30 -18.28 32.78
C ALA A 72 -2.92 -19.10 31.64
N PHE A 73 -3.44 -18.45 30.60
CA PHE A 73 -4.00 -19.13 29.45
C PHE A 73 -2.89 -19.76 28.60
N ALA A 74 -2.84 -21.09 28.57
CA ALA A 74 -1.96 -21.84 27.69
C ALA A 74 -2.39 -21.68 26.22
N GLY A 75 -1.94 -20.58 25.61
CA GLY A 75 -2.14 -20.22 24.20
C GLY A 75 -1.30 -21.06 23.24
N GLY A 76 -1.25 -20.60 22.00
CA GLY A 76 -0.54 -21.23 20.90
C GLY A 76 -1.40 -22.24 20.13
N SER A 77 -0.71 -22.95 19.25
CA SER A 77 -1.35 -23.73 18.20
C SER A 77 -1.52 -25.19 18.56
N ARG A 78 -2.76 -25.69 18.49
CA ARG A 78 -3.09 -27.07 18.84
C ARG A 78 -4.19 -27.68 17.96
N PRO A 79 -4.16 -29.00 17.71
CA PRO A 79 -5.28 -29.71 17.13
C PRO A 79 -6.52 -29.59 18.02
N TRP A 80 -7.67 -29.32 17.40
CA TRP A 80 -8.98 -29.26 18.05
C TRP A 80 -10.06 -29.81 17.13
N GLY A 81 -10.59 -30.98 17.48
CA GLY A 81 -11.45 -31.74 16.57
C GLY A 81 -10.73 -32.00 15.25
N LYS A 82 -11.33 -31.53 14.14
CA LYS A 82 -10.77 -31.66 12.78
C LYS A 82 -9.92 -30.47 12.31
N PHE A 83 -9.76 -29.45 13.16
CA PHE A 83 -9.06 -28.22 12.81
C PHE A 83 -7.84 -28.03 13.69
N LYS A 84 -7.02 -27.04 13.33
CA LYS A 84 -5.95 -26.51 14.16
C LYS A 84 -6.40 -25.11 14.61
N ILE A 85 -6.43 -24.87 15.92
CA ILE A 85 -6.75 -23.55 16.50
C ILE A 85 -5.44 -22.98 17.04
N ASP A 86 -5.10 -21.78 16.59
CA ASP A 86 -4.01 -20.98 17.15
C ASP A 86 -4.59 -19.87 18.01
N ALA A 87 -4.53 -20.06 19.34
CA ALA A 87 -5.15 -19.17 20.29
C ALA A 87 -4.13 -18.19 20.88
N THR A 88 -4.30 -16.90 20.63
CA THR A 88 -3.45 -15.83 21.17
C THR A 88 -4.17 -15.10 22.30
N PRO A 89 -3.72 -15.26 23.57
CA PRO A 89 -4.24 -14.47 24.67
C PRO A 89 -3.72 -13.03 24.59
N LEU A 90 -4.62 -12.07 24.83
CA LEU A 90 -4.38 -10.64 24.88
C LEU A 90 -5.11 -10.05 26.08
N THR A 91 -4.87 -8.78 26.37
CA THR A 91 -5.69 -8.04 27.33
C THR A 91 -6.44 -6.91 26.65
N THR A 92 -7.61 -6.56 27.19
CA THR A 92 -8.37 -5.38 26.76
C THR A 92 -7.51 -4.10 26.83
N PHE A 93 -6.73 -3.95 27.91
CA PHE A 93 -5.78 -2.84 28.06
C PHE A 93 -4.68 -2.85 27.00
N GLY A 94 -4.12 -4.02 26.66
CA GLY A 94 -3.11 -4.13 25.61
C GLY A 94 -3.66 -3.70 24.24
N VAL A 95 -4.92 -4.02 23.94
CA VAL A 95 -5.58 -3.57 22.71
C VAL A 95 -5.79 -2.05 22.70
N GLU A 96 -6.24 -1.47 23.81
CA GLU A 96 -6.39 -0.01 23.96
C GLU A 96 -5.05 0.72 23.81
N ALA A 97 -3.96 0.16 24.34
CA ALA A 97 -2.62 0.71 24.19
C ALA A 97 -2.15 0.71 22.73
N VAL A 98 -2.38 -0.39 21.99
CA VAL A 98 -2.10 -0.47 20.55
C VAL A 98 -2.96 0.53 19.77
N ALA A 99 -4.23 0.69 20.14
CA ALA A 99 -5.11 1.67 19.50
C ALA A 99 -4.61 3.12 19.69
N ALA A 100 -4.17 3.47 20.90
CA ALA A 100 -3.57 4.78 21.16
C ALA A 100 -2.30 5.02 20.34
N GLU A 101 -1.48 3.98 20.17
CA GLU A 101 -0.27 4.04 19.35
C GLU A 101 -0.57 4.23 17.85
N VAL A 102 -1.58 3.53 17.32
CA VAL A 102 -2.05 3.72 15.93
C VAL A 102 -2.53 5.16 15.71
N ALA A 103 -3.23 5.74 16.70
CA ALA A 103 -3.67 7.12 16.63
C ALA A 103 -2.50 8.13 16.68
N ASP A 104 -1.45 7.86 17.47
CA ASP A 104 -0.25 8.72 17.57
C ASP A 104 0.53 8.75 16.25
N LEU A 105 0.77 7.59 15.63
CA LEU A 105 1.57 7.48 14.41
C LEU A 105 0.96 8.13 13.18
N ASP A 106 -0.35 8.32 13.16
CA ASP A 106 -0.99 9.11 12.11
C ASP A 106 -0.39 10.55 12.09
N THR A 107 -0.01 11.09 13.24
CA THR A 107 0.12 12.54 13.44
C THR A 107 1.50 13.17 13.20
N SER A 108 2.59 12.43 12.96
CA SER A 108 3.94 13.03 12.97
C SER A 108 4.91 12.55 11.85
N PRO A 109 5.51 13.46 11.06
CA PRO A 109 6.59 13.15 10.12
C PRO A 109 7.93 12.77 10.77
N ILE A 110 8.15 13.14 12.04
CA ILE A 110 9.41 12.90 12.77
C ILE A 110 9.62 11.39 13.03
N ASP A 111 8.54 10.62 12.96
CA ASP A 111 8.55 9.19 13.25
C ASP A 111 9.01 8.33 12.08
N ARG A 112 9.58 8.92 11.02
CA ARG A 112 10.16 8.18 9.90
C ARG A 112 11.22 7.15 10.34
N GLN A 113 11.90 7.42 11.46
CA GLN A 113 12.86 6.50 12.09
C GLN A 113 12.21 5.35 12.86
N ARG A 114 10.93 5.49 13.22
CA ARG A 114 10.09 4.45 13.82
C ARG A 114 9.41 3.58 12.75
N PHE A 115 9.98 3.46 11.54
CA PHE A 115 9.50 2.58 10.48
C PHE A 115 10.59 1.60 10.02
N GLY A 116 11.01 0.70 10.91
CA GLY A 116 11.97 -0.36 10.68
C GLY A 116 11.40 -1.65 10.04
N ILE A 117 12.30 -2.58 9.70
CA ILE A 117 11.98 -3.83 8.99
C ILE A 117 11.05 -4.77 9.80
N ASP A 118 11.07 -4.73 11.12
CA ASP A 118 10.27 -5.65 11.95
C ASP A 118 8.81 -5.20 12.17
N GLU A 119 8.43 -4.04 11.65
CA GLU A 119 7.18 -3.40 12.06
C GLU A 119 5.91 -3.92 11.42
N LEU A 120 5.98 -4.60 10.28
CA LEU A 120 4.77 -5.24 9.75
C LEU A 120 4.22 -6.29 10.72
N ASN A 121 5.10 -6.96 11.48
CA ASN A 121 4.68 -7.89 12.52
C ASN A 121 3.98 -7.16 13.68
N ARG A 122 4.43 -5.94 14.01
CA ARG A 122 3.77 -5.07 15.00
C ARG A 122 2.33 -4.74 14.60
N TRP A 123 2.11 -4.42 13.32
CA TRP A 123 0.78 -4.06 12.79
C TRP A 123 -0.11 -5.24 12.45
N ALA A 124 0.44 -6.46 12.40
CA ALA A 124 -0.34 -7.66 12.08
C ALA A 124 -1.46 -7.91 13.10
N LEU A 125 -1.20 -7.67 14.40
CA LEU A 125 -2.20 -7.87 15.45
C LEU A 125 -3.42 -6.93 15.31
N PRO A 126 -3.28 -5.59 15.31
CA PRO A 126 -4.43 -4.71 15.18
C PRO A 126 -5.19 -4.94 13.88
N VAL A 127 -4.50 -5.25 12.78
CA VAL A 127 -5.14 -5.65 11.51
C VAL A 127 -6.03 -6.87 11.71
N ARG A 128 -5.50 -7.94 12.33
CA ARG A 128 -6.26 -9.16 12.57
C ARG A 128 -7.47 -8.91 13.48
N LEU A 129 -7.37 -8.03 14.47
CA LEU A 129 -8.51 -7.66 15.32
C LEU A 129 -9.57 -6.87 14.54
N VAL A 130 -9.16 -5.89 13.72
CA VAL A 130 -10.07 -5.01 12.95
C VAL A 130 -10.82 -5.74 11.83
N ILE A 131 -10.19 -6.71 11.17
CA ILE A 131 -10.83 -7.49 10.09
C ILE A 131 -11.51 -8.77 10.62
N GLY A 132 -11.28 -9.11 11.88
CA GLY A 132 -11.73 -10.37 12.48
C GLY A 132 -13.25 -10.41 12.73
N SER A 133 -13.79 -11.62 12.81
CA SER A 133 -15.17 -11.84 13.22
C SER A 133 -15.25 -11.96 14.74
N VAL A 134 -16.00 -11.06 15.38
CA VAL A 134 -16.25 -11.12 16.83
C VAL A 134 -17.25 -12.24 17.13
N LEU A 135 -16.81 -13.26 17.87
CA LEU A 135 -17.63 -14.41 18.26
C LEU A 135 -18.32 -14.21 19.61
N HIS A 136 -17.68 -13.42 20.48
CA HIS A 136 -18.14 -13.08 21.81
C HIS A 136 -17.57 -11.70 22.16
N SER A 137 -18.36 -10.87 22.83
CA SER A 137 -17.89 -9.62 23.43
C SER A 137 -18.80 -9.19 24.56
N ASP A 138 -18.22 -8.80 25.68
CA ASP A 138 -18.86 -8.00 26.71
C ASP A 138 -18.67 -6.49 26.43
N GLU A 139 -19.12 -5.63 27.34
CA GLU A 139 -19.01 -4.17 27.19
C GLU A 139 -17.54 -3.70 27.16
N ARG A 140 -16.67 -4.29 27.97
CA ARG A 140 -15.26 -3.88 28.06
C ARG A 140 -14.47 -4.28 26.83
N GLY A 141 -14.66 -5.52 26.35
CA GLY A 141 -14.08 -5.99 25.10
C GLY A 141 -14.59 -5.22 23.89
N ALA A 142 -15.89 -4.87 23.86
CA ALA A 142 -16.46 -4.09 22.78
C ALA A 142 -15.84 -2.69 22.70
N ARG A 143 -15.65 -2.02 23.86
CA ARG A 143 -14.95 -0.74 23.93
C ARG A 143 -13.49 -0.83 23.47
N ALA A 144 -12.76 -1.85 23.92
CA ALA A 144 -11.38 -2.05 23.51
C ALA A 144 -11.26 -2.26 22.00
N LEU A 145 -12.13 -3.09 21.41
CA LEU A 145 -12.13 -3.31 19.96
C LEU A 145 -12.56 -2.06 19.18
N ALA A 146 -13.55 -1.30 19.67
CA ALA A 146 -13.99 -0.06 19.05
C ALA A 146 -12.94 1.07 19.11
N SER A 147 -11.96 0.98 20.02
CA SER A 147 -10.85 1.94 20.08
C SER A 147 -9.89 1.81 18.89
N LEU A 148 -9.85 0.65 18.22
CA LEU A 148 -9.05 0.43 17.02
C LEU A 148 -9.66 1.17 15.83
N ASP A 149 -9.17 2.37 15.55
CA ASP A 149 -9.57 3.13 14.36
C ASP A 149 -9.00 2.47 13.08
N ARG A 150 -9.88 1.82 12.33
CA ARG A 150 -9.59 1.21 11.03
C ARG A 150 -8.98 2.18 10.03
N ASN A 151 -9.42 3.44 10.00
CA ASN A 151 -8.91 4.45 9.08
C ASN A 151 -7.50 4.90 9.49
N ALA A 152 -7.24 5.08 10.78
CA ALA A 152 -5.89 5.36 11.26
C ALA A 152 -4.95 4.20 10.94
N LEU A 153 -5.38 2.95 11.20
CA LEU A 153 -4.59 1.76 10.87
C LEU A 153 -4.29 1.66 9.37
N ARG A 154 -5.25 1.97 8.51
CA ARG A 154 -5.07 2.02 7.05
C ARG A 154 -3.98 3.03 6.65
N ARG A 155 -4.01 4.23 7.21
CA ARG A 155 -2.98 5.26 6.97
C ARG A 155 -1.61 4.83 7.48
N VAL A 156 -1.53 4.27 8.69
CA VAL A 156 -0.28 3.71 9.25
C VAL A 156 0.30 2.65 8.31
N LEU A 157 -0.51 1.72 7.82
CA LEU A 157 -0.03 0.70 6.87
C LEU A 157 0.45 1.32 5.55
N MET A 158 -0.25 2.31 5.01
CA MET A 158 0.20 3.03 3.81
C MET A 158 1.57 3.69 4.03
N VAL A 159 1.81 4.30 5.19
CA VAL A 159 3.10 4.91 5.56
C VAL A 159 4.20 3.86 5.68
N VAL A 160 3.94 2.76 6.39
CA VAL A 160 4.92 1.67 6.57
C VAL A 160 5.33 1.06 5.23
N TRP A 161 4.35 0.78 4.36
CA TRP A 161 4.64 0.26 3.02
C TRP A 161 5.30 1.30 2.12
N ALA A 162 4.98 2.59 2.29
CA ALA A 162 5.64 3.67 1.55
C ALA A 162 7.12 3.81 1.93
N ALA A 163 7.46 3.68 3.22
CA ALA A 163 8.85 3.68 3.66
C ALA A 163 9.65 2.53 3.02
N ARG A 164 9.05 1.32 2.98
CA ARG A 164 9.68 0.15 2.32
C ARG A 164 9.80 0.33 0.81
N LEU A 165 8.76 0.86 0.17
CA LEU A 165 8.79 1.17 -1.26
C LEU A 165 9.96 2.09 -1.56
N GLN A 166 10.12 3.20 -0.83
CA GLN A 166 11.25 4.12 -1.03
C GLN A 166 12.60 3.42 -0.92
N SER A 167 12.80 2.56 0.10
CA SER A 167 14.05 1.80 0.25
C SER A 167 14.35 0.96 -0.99
N TYR A 168 13.35 0.26 -1.53
CA TYR A 168 13.53 -0.55 -2.74
C TYR A 168 13.73 0.31 -4.00
N LEU A 169 13.12 1.50 -4.09
CA LEU A 169 13.38 2.42 -5.20
C LEU A 169 14.84 2.91 -5.19
N ASP A 170 15.38 3.21 -4.00
CA ASP A 170 16.78 3.63 -3.82
C ASP A 170 17.74 2.47 -4.19
N ASP A 171 17.44 1.24 -3.75
CA ASP A 171 18.21 0.04 -4.10
C ASP A 171 18.22 -0.22 -5.62
N VAL A 172 17.06 -0.09 -6.28
CA VAL A 172 16.98 -0.25 -7.74
C VAL A 172 17.80 0.82 -8.45
N SER A 173 17.72 2.09 -8.01
CA SER A 173 18.52 3.17 -8.59
C SER A 173 20.02 2.87 -8.47
N GLY A 174 20.51 2.53 -7.27
CA GLY A 174 21.93 2.27 -7.05
C GLY A 174 22.45 1.03 -7.79
N THR A 175 21.62 0.00 -7.92
CA THR A 175 22.00 -1.25 -8.62
C THR A 175 21.99 -1.07 -10.14
N LEU A 176 21.06 -0.29 -10.70
CA LEU A 176 21.11 0.11 -12.10
C LEU A 176 22.35 0.94 -12.44
N ASP A 177 22.73 1.88 -11.57
CA ASP A 177 23.91 2.73 -11.75
C ASP A 177 25.24 1.93 -11.72
N SER A 178 25.28 0.85 -10.93
CA SER A 178 26.44 -0.06 -10.84
C SER A 178 26.42 -1.22 -11.85
N GLY A 179 25.33 -1.37 -12.62
CA GLY A 179 25.19 -2.45 -13.60
C GLY A 179 24.77 -3.80 -13.01
N ASP A 180 24.40 -3.87 -11.73
CA ASP A 180 23.87 -5.07 -11.09
C ASP A 180 22.39 -5.27 -11.44
N LEU A 181 22.14 -5.77 -12.64
CA LEU A 181 20.79 -5.96 -13.18
C LEU A 181 20.00 -7.04 -12.45
N ALA A 182 20.67 -8.04 -11.88
CA ALA A 182 20.00 -9.11 -11.14
C ALA A 182 19.39 -8.57 -9.85
N THR A 183 20.15 -7.76 -9.10
CA THR A 183 19.63 -7.10 -7.90
C THR A 183 18.57 -6.07 -8.24
N ALA A 184 18.74 -5.27 -9.30
CA ALA A 184 17.72 -4.32 -9.78
C ALA A 184 16.39 -5.03 -10.12
N LEU A 185 16.45 -6.20 -10.75
CA LEU A 185 15.28 -7.00 -11.10
C LEU A 185 14.56 -7.55 -9.86
N GLY A 186 15.31 -8.01 -8.85
CA GLY A 186 14.77 -8.47 -7.57
C GLY A 186 14.11 -7.32 -6.80
N ALA A 187 14.85 -6.23 -6.57
CA ALA A 187 14.40 -5.07 -5.81
C ALA A 187 13.20 -4.37 -6.46
N SER A 188 13.14 -4.29 -7.80
CA SER A 188 11.96 -3.73 -8.49
C SER A 188 10.70 -4.60 -8.32
N GLY A 189 10.86 -5.92 -8.20
CA GLY A 189 9.78 -6.83 -7.84
C GLY A 189 9.24 -6.56 -6.43
N ASP A 190 10.13 -6.34 -5.47
CA ASP A 190 9.73 -6.02 -4.08
C ASP A 190 9.15 -4.61 -3.94
N ALA A 191 9.64 -3.63 -4.70
CA ALA A 191 9.03 -2.31 -4.85
C ALA A 191 7.58 -2.44 -5.33
N MET A 192 7.34 -3.21 -6.41
CA MET A 192 6.00 -3.42 -6.94
C MET A 192 5.07 -4.12 -5.92
N ARG A 193 5.61 -5.04 -5.11
CA ARG A 193 4.84 -5.67 -4.01
C ARG A 193 4.43 -4.65 -2.95
N CYS A 194 5.34 -3.78 -2.53
CA CYS A 194 5.02 -2.71 -1.59
C CYS A 194 3.96 -1.76 -2.16
N ALA A 195 4.07 -1.37 -3.43
CA ALA A 195 3.06 -0.55 -4.09
C ALA A 195 1.69 -1.23 -4.16
N GLY A 196 1.65 -2.54 -4.40
CA GLY A 196 0.41 -3.32 -4.35
C GLY A 196 -0.23 -3.32 -2.96
N GLU A 197 0.56 -3.43 -1.89
CA GLU A 197 0.06 -3.34 -0.51
C GLU A 197 -0.46 -1.93 -0.16
N ILE A 198 0.21 -0.87 -0.61
CA ILE A 198 -0.29 0.51 -0.47
C ILE A 198 -1.63 0.66 -1.21
N ALA A 199 -1.74 0.09 -2.41
CA ALA A 199 -2.97 0.13 -3.20
C ALA A 199 -4.12 -0.61 -2.52
N LEU A 200 -3.84 -1.79 -1.95
CA LEU A 200 -4.80 -2.56 -1.17
C LEU A 200 -5.27 -1.80 0.07
N CYS A 201 -4.36 -1.11 0.77
CA CYS A 201 -4.75 -0.20 1.84
C CYS A 201 -5.66 0.93 1.30
N GLY A 202 -5.36 1.49 0.13
CA GLY A 202 -6.19 2.51 -0.51
C GLY A 202 -7.64 2.07 -0.76
N VAL A 203 -7.88 0.78 -1.06
CA VAL A 203 -9.22 0.19 -1.25
C VAL A 203 -9.78 -0.46 0.03
N ASP A 204 -9.20 -0.15 1.19
CA ASP A 204 -9.58 -0.67 2.53
C ASP A 204 -9.41 -2.19 2.72
N ASP A 205 -8.48 -2.79 1.98
CA ASP A 205 -8.01 -4.16 2.18
C ASP A 205 -6.74 -4.19 3.03
N LEU A 206 -6.91 -4.32 4.34
CA LEU A 206 -5.82 -4.15 5.31
C LEU A 206 -5.02 -5.43 5.61
N TYR A 207 -5.36 -6.58 5.02
CA TYR A 207 -4.77 -7.87 5.40
C TYR A 207 -3.27 -7.95 5.09
N VAL A 208 -2.38 -7.85 6.07
CA VAL A 208 -0.93 -7.83 5.81
C VAL A 208 -0.39 -9.25 5.51
N SER A 209 -0.13 -9.56 4.23
CA SER A 209 0.60 -10.78 3.83
C SER A 209 1.01 -10.78 2.35
N THR A 210 2.31 -10.93 2.09
CA THR A 210 2.86 -11.06 0.74
C THR A 210 2.41 -12.34 0.02
N LYS A 211 2.08 -13.41 0.77
CA LYS A 211 1.61 -14.69 0.23
C LYS A 211 0.34 -14.54 -0.62
N PHE A 212 -0.54 -13.62 -0.25
CA PHE A 212 -1.85 -13.46 -0.87
C PHE A 212 -1.99 -12.17 -1.67
N LEU A 213 -0.90 -11.43 -1.87
CA LEU A 213 -0.94 -10.12 -2.53
C LEU A 213 -1.69 -10.15 -3.88
N PHE A 214 -1.26 -11.02 -4.79
CA PHE A 214 -1.87 -11.10 -6.13
C PHE A 214 -3.35 -11.48 -6.09
N ARG A 215 -3.69 -12.44 -5.21
CA ARG A 215 -5.07 -12.86 -4.95
C ARG A 215 -5.94 -11.73 -4.39
N ARG A 216 -5.39 -10.94 -3.47
CA ARG A 216 -6.05 -9.76 -2.89
C ARG A 216 -6.25 -8.66 -3.93
N LEU A 217 -5.28 -8.42 -4.81
CA LEU A 217 -5.48 -7.48 -5.92
C LEU A 217 -6.58 -7.97 -6.86
N ALA A 218 -6.58 -9.25 -7.23
CA ALA A 218 -7.52 -9.81 -8.18
C ALA A 218 -8.99 -9.84 -7.71
N ARG A 219 -9.26 -9.73 -6.41
CA ARG A 219 -10.64 -9.69 -5.86
C ARG A 219 -11.29 -8.31 -5.93
N HIS A 220 -10.55 -7.25 -6.21
CA HIS A 220 -11.14 -5.91 -6.37
C HIS A 220 -11.17 -5.51 -7.84
N ASP A 221 -12.35 -5.14 -8.32
CA ASP A 221 -12.59 -4.81 -9.73
C ASP A 221 -11.74 -3.63 -10.21
N CYS A 222 -11.37 -2.72 -9.32
CA CYS A 222 -10.52 -1.57 -9.60
C CYS A 222 -9.10 -1.94 -10.07
N PHE A 223 -8.63 -3.18 -9.86
CA PHE A 223 -7.35 -3.66 -10.38
C PHE A 223 -7.48 -4.52 -11.63
N ALA A 224 -8.70 -4.82 -12.12
CA ALA A 224 -8.90 -5.83 -13.16
C ALA A 224 -8.12 -5.51 -14.44
N GLU A 225 -8.19 -4.27 -14.93
CA GLU A 225 -7.47 -3.83 -16.13
C GLU A 225 -5.96 -3.95 -15.98
N LEU A 226 -5.41 -3.44 -14.87
CA LEU A 226 -3.98 -3.55 -14.55
C LEU A 226 -3.50 -5.01 -14.53
N LEU A 227 -4.26 -5.90 -13.90
CA LEU A 227 -3.87 -7.31 -13.75
C LEU A 227 -4.04 -8.11 -15.04
N ASP A 228 -5.04 -7.78 -15.85
CA ASP A 228 -5.26 -8.44 -17.13
C ASP A 228 -4.20 -8.05 -18.15
N GLU A 229 -3.80 -6.77 -18.18
CA GLU A 229 -2.79 -6.26 -19.11
C GLU A 229 -1.36 -6.55 -18.65
N HIS A 230 -1.04 -6.29 -17.37
CA HIS A 230 0.34 -6.27 -16.89
C HIS A 230 0.62 -7.22 -15.71
N GLY A 231 -0.38 -7.96 -15.22
CA GLY A 231 -0.26 -8.73 -13.97
C GLY A 231 0.95 -9.68 -13.92
N SER A 232 1.26 -10.36 -15.03
CA SER A 232 2.42 -11.27 -15.11
C SER A 232 3.77 -10.53 -15.08
N GLN A 233 3.87 -9.35 -15.69
CA GLN A 233 5.09 -8.55 -15.70
C GLN A 233 5.33 -7.89 -14.34
N LEU A 234 4.26 -7.35 -13.73
CA LEU A 234 4.34 -6.62 -12.48
C LEU A 234 4.54 -7.53 -11.27
N PHE A 235 3.83 -8.66 -11.20
CA PHE A 235 3.81 -9.52 -10.01
C PHE A 235 4.35 -10.93 -10.23
N GLY A 236 4.59 -11.33 -11.48
CA GLY A 236 5.14 -12.64 -11.82
C GLY A 236 6.64 -12.76 -11.56
N LEU A 237 7.11 -14.01 -11.54
CA LEU A 237 8.54 -14.30 -11.56
C LEU A 237 9.10 -13.92 -12.93
N ALA A 238 10.22 -13.19 -12.94
CA ALA A 238 10.92 -12.89 -14.18
C ALA A 238 11.50 -14.17 -14.78
N SER A 239 11.52 -14.24 -16.11
CA SER A 239 12.19 -15.35 -16.80
C SER A 239 13.70 -15.30 -16.53
N ALA A 240 14.32 -16.47 -16.37
CA ALA A 240 15.78 -16.58 -16.29
C ALA A 240 16.48 -16.27 -17.63
N GLU A 241 15.71 -16.18 -18.72
CA GLU A 241 16.20 -16.02 -20.10
C GLU A 241 16.21 -14.57 -20.59
N LEU A 242 15.86 -13.59 -19.74
CA LEU A 242 15.83 -12.18 -20.15
C LEU A 242 17.25 -11.66 -20.43
N ASN A 243 17.42 -10.96 -21.55
CA ASN A 243 18.65 -10.22 -21.82
C ASN A 243 18.70 -8.88 -21.04
N GLU A 244 19.84 -8.18 -21.09
CA GLU A 244 20.04 -6.92 -20.37
C GLU A 244 18.97 -5.86 -20.69
N ASP A 245 18.66 -5.63 -21.97
CA ASP A 245 17.66 -4.63 -22.39
C ASP A 245 16.24 -5.01 -21.92
N GLU A 246 15.93 -6.30 -21.88
CA GLU A 246 14.67 -6.81 -21.35
C GLU A 246 14.56 -6.61 -19.84
N VAL A 247 15.65 -6.87 -19.10
CA VAL A 247 15.69 -6.63 -17.65
C VAL A 247 15.49 -5.15 -17.36
N ARG A 248 16.23 -4.26 -18.04
CA ARG A 248 16.11 -2.80 -17.85
C ARG A 248 14.68 -2.31 -18.13
N ARG A 249 14.07 -2.75 -19.23
CA ARG A 249 12.67 -2.39 -19.56
C ARG A 249 11.67 -2.90 -18.52
N LEU A 250 11.85 -4.13 -18.02
CA LEU A 250 10.97 -4.70 -17.00
C LEU A 250 11.10 -3.96 -15.66
N VAL A 251 12.34 -3.63 -15.26
CA VAL A 251 12.61 -2.81 -14.07
C VAL A 251 11.93 -1.46 -14.21
N GLU A 252 12.13 -0.76 -15.32
CA GLU A 252 11.52 0.55 -15.55
C GLU A 252 9.99 0.50 -15.52
N LEU A 253 9.37 -0.51 -16.16
CA LEU A 253 7.93 -0.73 -16.11
C LEU A 253 7.43 -0.89 -14.67
N ARG A 254 8.12 -1.68 -13.85
CA ARG A 254 7.76 -1.91 -12.44
C ARG A 254 7.89 -0.63 -11.62
N LEU A 255 8.96 0.15 -11.78
CA LEU A 255 9.14 1.41 -11.04
C LEU A 255 8.04 2.42 -11.39
N ARG A 256 7.74 2.57 -12.69
CA ARG A 256 6.66 3.46 -13.18
C ARG A 256 5.30 3.03 -12.61
N ALA A 257 5.00 1.73 -12.64
CA ALA A 257 3.75 1.21 -12.09
C ALA A 257 3.67 1.35 -10.56
N ALA A 258 4.77 1.02 -9.86
CA ALA A 258 4.83 1.10 -8.40
C ALA A 258 4.60 2.53 -7.90
N THR A 259 5.30 3.51 -8.46
CA THR A 259 5.12 4.92 -8.10
C THR A 259 3.76 5.46 -8.52
N HIS A 260 3.26 5.08 -9.70
CA HIS A 260 1.94 5.51 -10.15
C HIS A 260 0.82 5.03 -9.22
N ILE A 261 0.75 3.72 -8.97
CA ILE A 261 -0.34 3.13 -8.18
C ILE A 261 -0.26 3.57 -6.72
N SER A 262 0.93 3.56 -6.11
CA SER A 262 1.10 3.97 -4.71
C SER A 262 0.71 5.43 -4.48
N MET A 263 1.14 6.34 -5.37
CA MET A 263 0.79 7.75 -5.29
C MET A 263 -0.72 7.97 -5.42
N HIS A 264 -1.40 7.30 -6.35
CA HIS A 264 -2.85 7.43 -6.47
C HIS A 264 -3.59 6.88 -5.25
N ALA A 265 -3.15 5.74 -4.72
CA ALA A 265 -3.68 5.21 -3.47
C ALA A 265 -3.46 6.19 -2.31
N VAL A 266 -2.30 6.83 -2.21
CA VAL A 266 -2.00 7.84 -1.19
C VAL A 266 -2.78 9.14 -1.37
N LEU A 267 -3.05 9.58 -2.60
CA LEU A 267 -3.79 10.83 -2.81
C LEU A 267 -5.30 10.66 -2.68
N ARG A 268 -5.84 9.53 -3.13
CA ARG A 268 -7.29 9.31 -3.19
C ARG A 268 -7.79 8.40 -2.06
N GLY A 269 -6.95 7.47 -1.62
CA GLY A 269 -7.25 6.47 -0.59
C GLY A 269 -6.90 6.88 0.84
N TRP A 270 -6.34 8.06 1.09
CA TRP A 270 -5.86 8.45 2.42
C TRP A 270 -6.97 8.63 3.45
N TYR A 271 -8.01 9.38 3.08
CA TYR A 271 -9.13 9.69 3.99
C TYR A 271 -10.30 8.71 3.86
N GLN A 272 -10.51 8.15 2.67
CA GLN A 272 -11.62 7.24 2.36
C GLN A 272 -11.16 6.13 1.44
N ALA A 273 -11.86 5.00 1.41
CA ALA A 273 -11.55 3.93 0.47
C ALA A 273 -11.80 4.41 -0.96
N VAL A 274 -10.99 3.95 -1.91
CA VAL A 274 -11.23 4.22 -3.34
C VAL A 274 -11.87 3.03 -4.01
N ASP A 275 -12.86 3.28 -4.85
CA ASP A 275 -13.51 2.25 -5.67
C ASP A 275 -12.88 2.10 -7.06
N THR A 276 -11.98 3.01 -7.41
CA THR A 276 -11.30 3.04 -8.71
C THR A 276 -9.85 3.43 -8.53
N LEU A 277 -8.97 2.77 -9.28
CA LEU A 277 -7.59 3.19 -9.45
C LEU A 277 -7.36 3.61 -10.90
N PRO A 278 -6.41 4.51 -11.15
CA PRO A 278 -6.10 4.93 -12.51
C PRO A 278 -5.57 3.76 -13.34
N VAL A 279 -5.80 3.85 -14.65
CA VAL A 279 -5.11 3.00 -15.62
C VAL A 279 -3.64 3.41 -15.67
N LEU A 280 -2.75 2.43 -15.74
CA LEU A 280 -1.32 2.68 -15.92
C LEU A 280 -1.13 3.42 -17.26
N PRO A 281 -0.62 4.66 -17.27
CA PRO A 281 -0.46 5.39 -18.52
C PRO A 281 0.56 4.68 -19.41
N ALA A 282 0.23 4.55 -20.69
CA ALA A 282 1.21 4.17 -21.70
C ALA A 282 2.35 5.19 -21.68
N PRO A 283 3.62 4.75 -21.82
CA PRO A 283 4.76 5.65 -21.85
C PRO A 283 4.67 6.56 -23.08
N ASP A 284 4.14 7.76 -22.88
CA ASP A 284 4.17 8.84 -23.87
C ASP A 284 5.37 9.71 -23.55
N ASN A 285 6.40 9.73 -24.38
CA ASN A 285 7.61 10.50 -24.09
C ASN A 285 7.55 11.93 -24.69
N ARG A 286 6.34 12.45 -24.97
CA ARG A 286 6.13 13.77 -25.61
C ARG A 286 6.08 14.94 -24.63
N GLY A 287 5.94 14.69 -23.34
CA GLY A 287 5.81 15.70 -22.31
C GLY A 287 6.67 15.43 -21.06
N PRO A 288 6.48 16.24 -20.01
CA PRO A 288 7.18 16.07 -18.75
C PRO A 288 6.75 14.78 -18.05
N ALA A 289 7.72 13.99 -17.61
CA ALA A 289 7.50 12.76 -16.86
C ALA A 289 8.23 12.81 -15.51
N ARG A 290 7.62 12.20 -14.50
CA ARG A 290 8.30 11.93 -13.22
C ARG A 290 9.47 10.97 -13.44
N ARG A 291 10.50 11.13 -12.61
CA ARG A 291 11.45 10.05 -12.41
C ARG A 291 10.78 8.88 -11.68
N PRO A 292 10.91 7.63 -12.16
CA PRO A 292 10.30 6.45 -11.52
C PRO A 292 10.82 6.16 -10.11
N GLU A 293 11.95 6.73 -9.72
CA GLU A 293 12.56 6.57 -8.39
C GLU A 293 12.02 7.61 -7.38
N ALA A 294 11.33 8.65 -7.85
CA ALA A 294 10.77 9.69 -6.99
C ALA A 294 9.37 9.31 -6.51
N MET A 295 9.21 9.24 -5.18
CA MET A 295 7.98 8.76 -4.53
C MET A 295 7.28 9.87 -3.74
N LEU A 296 5.94 9.82 -3.77
CA LEU A 296 5.10 10.59 -2.87
C LEU A 296 4.86 9.84 -1.56
N GLY A 297 5.22 10.46 -0.44
CA GLY A 297 4.82 10.04 0.90
C GLY A 297 3.79 11.01 1.47
N ARG A 298 2.87 10.51 2.30
CA ARG A 298 1.86 11.32 2.99
C ARG A 298 1.84 10.96 4.47
N TRP A 299 1.67 11.98 5.29
CA TRP A 299 1.38 11.93 6.71
C TRP A 299 0.09 12.72 6.95
N HIS A 300 -0.41 12.76 8.18
CA HIS A 300 -1.69 13.39 8.48
C HIS A 300 -1.81 14.84 8.01
N ASP A 301 -0.73 15.63 8.15
CA ASP A 301 -0.70 17.07 7.88
C ASP A 301 0.19 17.47 6.68
N THR A 302 0.94 16.53 6.12
CA THR A 302 2.01 16.83 5.17
C THR A 302 2.11 15.81 4.05
N ILE A 303 2.51 16.28 2.88
CA ILE A 303 2.89 15.44 1.75
C ILE A 303 4.34 15.75 1.42
N ALA A 304 5.16 14.73 1.25
CA ALA A 304 6.54 14.90 0.82
C ALA A 304 6.78 14.18 -0.50
N LEU A 305 7.55 14.83 -1.37
CA LEU A 305 8.18 14.19 -2.50
C LEU A 305 9.59 13.78 -2.08
N SER A 306 9.89 12.48 -2.13
CA SER A 306 11.21 11.92 -1.86
C SER A 306 11.86 11.55 -3.18
N GLY A 307 12.99 12.16 -3.52
CA GLY A 307 13.87 11.73 -4.61
C GLY A 307 15.11 11.02 -4.07
N THR A 308 16.00 10.60 -4.97
CA THR A 308 17.21 9.82 -4.63
C THR A 308 18.19 10.58 -3.73
N THR A 309 18.22 11.91 -3.78
CA THR A 309 19.19 12.71 -3.02
C THR A 309 18.58 13.49 -1.85
N ARG A 310 17.34 13.98 -1.99
CA ARG A 310 16.66 14.83 -1.00
C ARG A 310 15.14 14.68 -1.11
N GLY A 311 14.46 14.87 0.01
CA GLY A 311 13.01 15.07 0.05
C GLY A 311 12.62 16.54 0.20
N LYS A 312 11.39 16.88 -0.17
CA LYS A 312 10.78 18.19 0.11
C LYS A 312 9.30 18.04 0.44
N VAL A 313 8.80 18.88 1.34
CA VAL A 313 7.35 19.00 1.58
C VAL A 313 6.72 19.75 0.41
N ILE A 314 5.59 19.23 -0.07
CA ILE A 314 4.82 19.81 -1.17
C ILE A 314 3.36 19.97 -0.75
N SER A 315 2.65 20.89 -1.39
CA SER A 315 1.20 21.02 -1.24
C SER A 315 0.46 19.86 -1.92
N GLU A 316 -0.79 19.64 -1.52
CA GLU A 316 -1.68 18.67 -2.19
C GLU A 316 -1.87 18.99 -3.68
N SER A 317 -1.95 20.28 -4.03
CA SER A 317 -2.04 20.68 -5.43
C SER A 317 -0.80 20.32 -6.26
N GLU A 318 0.39 20.39 -5.66
CA GLU A 318 1.63 20.00 -6.31
C GLU A 318 1.73 18.48 -6.42
N ALA A 319 1.22 17.75 -5.43
CA ALA A 319 1.11 16.30 -5.46
C ALA A 319 0.15 15.80 -6.56
N GLU A 320 -0.98 16.46 -6.76
CA GLU A 320 -1.91 16.17 -7.85
C GLU A 320 -1.27 16.46 -9.21
N LEU A 321 -0.59 17.60 -9.37
CA LEU A 321 0.18 17.88 -10.58
C LEU A 321 1.26 16.82 -10.82
N TRP A 322 1.97 16.45 -9.76
CA TRP A 322 2.98 15.42 -9.81
C TRP A 322 2.36 14.13 -10.30
N ALA A 323 1.16 13.76 -9.86
CA ALA A 323 0.43 12.58 -10.30
C ALA A 323 0.03 12.56 -11.78
N LEU A 324 -0.03 13.72 -12.43
CA LEU A 324 -0.32 13.84 -13.85
C LEU A 324 0.92 13.85 -14.75
N LEU A 325 2.13 13.90 -14.18
CA LEU A 325 3.40 13.86 -14.91
C LEU A 325 3.81 12.46 -15.36
N ASP A 326 3.08 11.89 -16.29
CA ASP A 326 3.37 10.57 -16.89
C ASP A 326 3.96 10.65 -18.30
N GLY A 327 4.35 11.85 -18.74
CA GLY A 327 4.89 12.09 -20.07
C GLY A 327 3.85 12.44 -21.14
N ARG A 328 2.55 12.51 -20.78
CA ARG A 328 1.50 13.03 -21.67
C ARG A 328 1.84 14.42 -22.23
N PRO A 329 1.31 14.81 -23.41
CA PRO A 329 1.47 16.15 -23.95
C PRO A 329 1.06 17.23 -22.96
N PHE A 330 1.78 18.35 -22.93
CA PHE A 330 1.51 19.44 -21.99
C PHE A 330 0.06 19.98 -22.10
N SER A 331 -0.52 20.00 -23.30
CA SER A 331 -1.92 20.40 -23.50
C SER A 331 -2.94 19.41 -22.91
N GLU A 332 -2.60 18.13 -22.77
CA GLU A 332 -3.43 17.14 -22.05
C GLU A 332 -3.29 17.28 -20.54
N LEU A 333 -2.09 17.63 -20.07
CA LEU A 333 -1.85 17.97 -18.67
C LEU A 333 -2.71 19.18 -18.24
N VAL A 334 -2.68 20.26 -19.00
CA VAL A 334 -3.49 21.47 -18.73
C VAL A 334 -4.98 21.15 -18.71
N ARG A 335 -5.50 20.41 -19.71
CA ARG A 335 -6.91 19.98 -19.73
C ARG A 335 -7.30 19.08 -18.54
N SER A 336 -6.36 18.26 -18.06
CA SER A 336 -6.59 17.43 -16.88
C SER A 336 -6.73 18.30 -15.63
N LEU A 337 -5.89 19.33 -15.47
CA LEU A 337 -5.96 20.28 -14.37
C LEU A 337 -7.24 21.13 -14.41
N GLU A 338 -7.67 21.60 -15.59
CA GLU A 338 -8.94 22.30 -15.77
C GLU A 338 -10.11 21.46 -15.25
N ARG A 339 -10.19 20.20 -15.69
CA ARG A 339 -11.27 19.28 -15.30
C ARG A 339 -11.22 18.91 -13.82
N ASP A 340 -10.04 18.54 -13.34
CA ASP A 340 -9.90 17.92 -12.02
C ASP A 340 -9.90 18.98 -10.91
N ARG A 341 -9.52 20.23 -11.22
CA ARG A 341 -9.41 21.33 -10.23
C ARG A 341 -10.33 22.53 -10.51
N GLY A 342 -11.09 22.52 -11.61
CA GLY A 342 -11.97 23.63 -11.98
C GLY A 342 -11.24 24.92 -12.34
N LEU A 343 -9.97 24.83 -12.74
CA LEU A 343 -9.17 25.98 -13.16
C LEU A 343 -9.55 26.43 -14.57
N THR A 344 -9.40 27.72 -14.87
CA THR A 344 -9.37 28.19 -16.25
C THR A 344 -8.12 27.72 -16.98
N HIS A 345 -8.12 27.79 -18.31
CA HIS A 345 -6.97 27.39 -19.13
C HIS A 345 -5.69 28.12 -18.73
N ASP A 346 -5.75 29.45 -18.60
CA ASP A 346 -4.58 30.28 -18.28
C ASP A 346 -4.06 30.02 -16.87
N GLU A 347 -4.96 29.77 -15.90
CA GLU A 347 -4.59 29.39 -14.54
C GLU A 347 -3.90 28.01 -14.51
N ALA A 348 -4.46 27.03 -15.22
CA ALA A 348 -3.92 25.68 -15.31
C ALA A 348 -2.55 25.66 -16.02
N ASP A 349 -2.41 26.37 -17.14
CA ASP A 349 -1.15 26.54 -17.88
C ASP A 349 -0.08 27.21 -16.99
N THR A 350 -0.42 28.35 -16.39
CA THR A 350 0.49 29.09 -15.49
C THR A 350 0.93 28.24 -14.32
N PHE A 351 -0.03 27.60 -13.64
CA PHE A 351 0.24 26.71 -12.50
C PHE A 351 1.19 25.57 -12.89
N ALA A 352 0.89 24.86 -13.98
CA ALA A 352 1.72 23.75 -14.45
C ALA A 352 3.14 24.22 -14.81
N ARG A 353 3.28 25.31 -15.58
CA ARG A 353 4.60 25.84 -15.97
C ARG A 353 5.43 26.26 -14.77
N THR A 354 4.86 27.05 -13.86
CA THR A 354 5.57 27.55 -12.68
C THR A 354 6.04 26.41 -11.79
N ARG A 355 5.19 25.41 -11.53
CA ARG A 355 5.54 24.29 -10.66
C ARG A 355 6.54 23.33 -11.30
N ILE A 356 6.37 22.99 -12.57
CA ILE A 356 7.31 22.13 -13.31
C ILE A 356 8.68 22.81 -13.43
N ALA A 357 8.74 24.12 -13.64
CA ALA A 357 9.99 24.86 -13.68
C ALA A 357 10.73 24.86 -12.32
N GLY A 358 9.99 24.78 -11.21
CA GLY A 358 10.54 24.68 -9.85
C GLY A 358 10.99 23.28 -9.45
N TRP A 359 10.72 22.27 -10.27
CA TRP A 359 11.17 20.89 -10.02
C TRP A 359 12.60 20.65 -10.54
N ARG A 360 13.35 19.87 -9.77
CA ARG A 360 14.76 19.60 -10.02
C ARG A 360 14.94 18.56 -11.12
N ALA A 361 16.15 18.50 -11.69
CA ALA A 361 16.50 17.55 -12.73
C ALA A 361 16.56 16.09 -12.25
N ASP A 362 16.75 15.86 -10.95
CA ASP A 362 16.66 14.55 -10.30
C ASP A 362 15.22 14.15 -9.96
N GLU A 363 14.25 15.06 -10.13
CA GLU A 363 12.83 14.77 -9.95
C GLU A 363 12.12 14.53 -11.31
N LEU A 364 12.58 15.16 -12.39
CA LEU A 364 11.93 15.08 -13.70
C LEU A 364 12.77 14.46 -14.80
N VAL A 365 12.10 13.68 -15.66
CA VAL A 365 12.58 13.36 -17.01
C VAL A 365 12.01 14.40 -17.97
N ARG A 366 12.90 15.15 -18.63
CA ARG A 366 12.52 16.11 -19.67
C ARG A 366 12.61 15.45 -21.05
N PRO A 367 11.69 15.73 -21.98
CA PRO A 367 11.72 15.15 -23.31
C PRO A 367 13.02 15.51 -24.04
N ALA A 368 13.57 14.55 -24.78
CA ALA A 368 14.77 14.74 -25.59
C ALA A 368 14.53 15.88 -26.61
N GLY A 369 15.39 16.90 -26.59
CA GLY A 369 15.25 18.10 -27.44
C GLY A 369 14.69 19.34 -26.75
N SER A 370 14.27 19.24 -25.47
CA SER A 370 13.90 20.41 -24.63
C SER A 370 15.10 21.18 -24.06
N GLY A 371 16.32 20.86 -24.50
CA GLY A 371 17.54 21.55 -24.09
C GLY A 371 17.42 23.05 -24.33
N ASN A 372 17.55 23.81 -23.24
CA ASN A 372 17.51 25.28 -23.18
C ASN A 372 18.12 25.93 -24.44
N ARG A 373 17.27 26.42 -25.34
CA ARG A 373 17.65 27.50 -26.27
C ARG A 373 17.80 28.85 -25.56
N ALA A 374 17.42 28.94 -24.29
CA ALA A 374 17.66 30.09 -23.44
C ALA A 374 19.03 29.95 -22.74
N GLY A 375 20.09 30.56 -23.29
CA GLY A 375 21.38 30.63 -22.58
C GLY A 375 22.67 30.68 -23.41
N LYS A 376 22.61 30.79 -24.74
CA LYS A 376 23.77 31.25 -25.53
C LYS A 376 23.46 32.63 -26.11
N GLU A 377 23.36 33.63 -25.23
CA GLU A 377 23.77 34.98 -25.68
C GLU A 377 25.26 34.90 -25.98
N VAL A 378 25.55 35.04 -27.26
CA VAL A 378 26.88 35.20 -27.81
C VAL A 378 27.41 36.52 -27.30
N GLY A 379 28.06 36.51 -26.14
CA GLY A 379 29.03 37.52 -25.76
C GLY A 379 30.24 37.39 -26.68
N GLY A 380 30.11 37.90 -27.91
CA GLY A 380 31.27 38.22 -28.73
C GLY A 380 32.00 39.41 -28.06
N PRO A 381 33.32 39.34 -27.87
CA PRO A 381 34.06 40.53 -27.45
C PRO A 381 33.96 41.57 -28.58
N ALA A 382 33.47 42.75 -28.24
CA ALA A 382 33.78 43.96 -28.97
C ALA A 382 35.10 44.52 -28.40
N ASP A 383 36.04 44.72 -29.31
CA ASP A 383 37.38 45.33 -29.22
C ASP A 383 38.51 44.57 -28.48
#